data_AF-A0A1Q7J606-F1
#
_entry.id   AF-A0A1Q7J606-F1
#
_cell.length_a   1.000
_cell.length_b   1.000
_cell.length_c   1.000
_cell.angle_alpha   90.00
_cell.angle_beta   90.00
_cell.angle_gamma   90.00
#
_symmetry.space_group_name_H-M   'P 1'
#
loop_
_entity.id
_entity.type
_entity.pdbx_description
1 polymer ?
#
loop_
_entity_poly.entity_id
_entity_poly.type
_entity_poly.pdbx_seq_one_letter_code
_entity_poly.pdbx_strand_id
1 'polypeptide(L)'
;MRSSIVPTSTRSTSPSRTTGTSTSVGGKEKVRKFKAADQFAPELIAFSKAILEGTDVEPDGEEGLRDVRVIVASLKSAREDRPLTLSWPPRKRRPEPSDRIYRPPVREPHLVGVEAPTLE
;
A
#
# COMPACT_ATOMS: atom_id res chain seq x y z
N MET A 1 6.74 -17.20 -51.43
CA MET A 1 7.38 -16.00 -50.88
C MET A 1 6.81 -15.74 -49.50
N ARG A 2 7.60 -16.00 -48.45
CA ARG A 2 7.23 -15.71 -47.05
C ARG A 2 7.71 -14.30 -46.76
N SER A 3 6.79 -13.38 -46.44
CA SER A 3 7.15 -12.08 -45.90
C SER A 3 7.07 -12.15 -44.38
N SER A 4 8.23 -11.98 -43.76
CA SER A 4 8.46 -11.88 -42.33
C SER A 4 7.89 -10.57 -41.78
N ILE A 5 7.05 -10.65 -40.76
CA ILE A 5 6.83 -9.53 -39.84
C ILE A 5 7.47 -9.93 -38.53
N VAL A 6 8.63 -9.33 -38.27
CA VAL A 6 9.35 -9.41 -37.00
C VAL A 6 8.64 -8.43 -36.04
N PRO A 7 8.07 -8.87 -34.91
CA PRO A 7 7.66 -7.91 -33.89
C PRO A 7 8.91 -7.40 -33.20
N THR A 8 9.30 -6.17 -33.54
CA THR A 8 10.33 -5.41 -32.84
C THR A 8 9.88 -5.22 -31.40
N SER A 9 10.46 -5.98 -30.47
CA SER A 9 10.32 -5.72 -29.04
C SER A 9 11.05 -4.42 -28.71
N THR A 10 10.35 -3.28 -28.86
CA THR A 10 10.82 -2.00 -28.35
C THR A 10 10.63 -1.98 -26.84
N ARG A 11 11.69 -2.41 -26.16
CA ARG A 11 12.14 -2.01 -24.82
C ARG A 11 11.12 -1.15 -24.04
N SER A 12 10.30 -1.79 -23.21
CA SER A 12 9.48 -1.09 -22.21
C SER A 12 10.40 -0.48 -21.16
N THR A 13 10.75 0.79 -21.32
CA THR A 13 11.12 1.63 -20.19
C THR A 13 9.82 2.03 -19.51
N SER A 14 9.33 1.18 -18.59
CA SER A 14 8.14 1.50 -17.78
C SER A 14 8.44 2.75 -16.93
N PRO A 15 7.73 3.88 -17.14
CA PRO A 15 7.91 5.05 -16.30
C PRO A 15 7.34 4.76 -14.91
N SER A 16 7.99 5.25 -13.86
CA SER A 16 7.48 5.16 -12.49
C SER A 16 6.01 5.64 -12.46
N ARG A 17 5.07 4.71 -12.25
CA ARG A 17 3.63 4.99 -12.34
C ARG A 17 3.23 6.04 -11.31
N THR A 18 2.87 7.23 -11.77
CA THR A 18 2.25 8.25 -10.91
C THR A 18 0.79 7.85 -10.71
N THR A 19 0.42 7.46 -9.49
CA THR A 19 -0.96 7.11 -9.17
C THR A 19 -1.77 8.39 -8.94
N GLY A 20 -2.92 8.51 -9.59
CA GLY A 20 -3.87 9.60 -9.37
C GLY A 20 -5.11 9.11 -8.66
N THR A 21 -5.68 9.90 -7.75
CA THR A 21 -7.04 9.67 -7.23
C THR A 21 -7.93 10.83 -7.62
N SER A 22 -9.15 10.54 -8.07
CA SER A 22 -10.21 11.53 -8.25
C SER A 22 -11.26 11.39 -7.14
N THR A 23 -11.71 12.52 -6.62
CA THR A 23 -12.82 12.58 -5.65
C THR A 23 -13.89 13.51 -6.20
N SER A 24 -15.14 13.07 -6.26
CA SER A 24 -16.29 13.90 -6.64
C SER A 24 -17.15 14.21 -5.42
N VAL A 25 -17.36 15.49 -5.15
CA VAL A 25 -18.27 15.97 -4.09
C VAL A 25 -19.19 17.03 -4.69
N GLY A 26 -20.50 16.78 -4.68
CA GLY A 26 -21.49 17.69 -5.25
C GLY A 26 -21.27 17.99 -6.74
N GLY A 27 -20.82 16.99 -7.52
CA GLY A 27 -20.54 17.14 -8.95
C GLY A 27 -19.21 17.82 -9.29
N LYS A 28 -18.40 18.20 -8.30
CA LYS A 28 -17.06 18.76 -8.52
C LYS A 28 -16.00 17.68 -8.35
N GLU A 29 -15.25 17.43 -9.42
CA GLU A 29 -14.14 16.49 -9.41
C GLU A 29 -12.84 17.18 -9.00
N LYS A 30 -12.07 16.52 -8.13
CA LYS A 30 -10.71 16.92 -7.76
C LYS A 30 -9.76 15.77 -7.98
N VAL A 31 -8.75 15.98 -8.83
CA VAL A 31 -7.69 15.01 -9.10
C VAL A 31 -6.46 15.34 -8.26
N ARG A 32 -5.92 14.35 -7.56
CA ARG A 32 -4.62 14.42 -6.86
C ARG A 32 -3.68 13.40 -7.46
N LYS A 33 -2.44 13.81 -7.74
CA LYS A 33 -1.36 12.93 -8.22
C LYS A 33 -0.37 12.65 -7.09
N PHE A 34 0.06 11.41 -6.97
CA PHE A 34 1.03 10.94 -6.00
C PHE A 34 2.25 10.36 -6.70
N LYS A 35 3.44 10.68 -6.18
CA LYS A 35 4.68 10.08 -6.67
C LYS A 35 4.68 8.59 -6.32
N ALA A 36 5.15 7.76 -7.26
CA ALA A 36 5.46 6.37 -6.98
C ALA A 36 6.44 6.28 -5.81
N ALA A 37 6.23 5.31 -4.93
CA ALA A 37 7.11 5.02 -3.81
C ALA A 37 7.16 3.52 -3.58
N ASP A 38 8.29 3.04 -3.05
CA ASP A 38 8.38 1.70 -2.50
C ASP A 38 7.44 1.58 -1.29
N GLN A 39 6.58 0.58 -1.30
CA GLN A 39 5.59 0.35 -0.25
C GLN A 39 6.18 -0.39 0.97
N PHE A 40 7.30 -1.11 0.81
CA PHE A 40 7.87 -1.99 1.83
C PHE A 40 9.16 -1.47 2.43
N ALA A 41 10.03 -0.86 1.62
CA ALA A 41 11.35 -0.42 2.08
C ALA A 41 11.28 0.54 3.30
N PRO A 42 10.36 1.51 3.38
CA PRO A 42 10.16 2.33 4.58
C PRO A 42 9.92 1.51 5.86
N GLU A 43 9.05 0.50 5.79
CA GLU A 43 8.67 -0.34 6.94
C GLU A 43 9.86 -1.20 7.41
N LEU A 44 10.58 -1.83 6.46
CA LEU A 44 11.75 -2.65 6.78
C LEU A 44 12.88 -1.84 7.43
N ILE A 45 13.09 -0.60 6.95
CA ILE A 45 14.10 0.30 7.51
C ILE A 45 13.71 0.73 8.92
N ALA A 46 12.45 1.11 9.13
CA ALA A 46 11.96 1.53 10.44
C ALA A 46 12.08 0.38 11.46
N PHE A 47 11.66 -0.83 11.08
CA PHE A 47 11.75 -2.02 11.92
C PHE A 47 13.20 -2.40 12.26
N SER A 48 14.08 -2.43 11.26
CA SER A 48 15.51 -2.72 11.47
C SER A 48 16.18 -1.71 12.39
N LYS A 49 15.89 -0.41 12.20
CA LYS A 49 16.39 0.67 13.06
C LYS A 49 15.92 0.49 14.51
N ALA A 50 14.64 0.17 14.71
CA ALA A 50 14.08 -0.05 16.04
C ALA A 50 14.81 -1.19 16.79
N ILE A 51 15.13 -2.29 16.08
CA ILE A 51 15.93 -3.39 16.64
C ILE A 51 17.33 -2.92 17.04
N LEU A 52 18.02 -2.21 16.14
CA LEU A 52 19.40 -1.76 16.38
C LEU A 52 19.50 -0.75 17.52
N GLU A 53 18.49 0.10 17.68
CA GLU A 53 18.45 1.16 18.69
C GLU A 53 17.74 0.76 19.98
N GLY A 54 17.12 -0.42 20.02
CA GLY A 54 16.33 -0.88 21.17
C GLY A 54 15.11 0.00 21.45
N THR A 55 14.46 0.50 20.40
CA THR A 55 13.29 1.39 20.50
C THR A 55 12.01 0.71 20.00
N ASP A 56 10.85 1.27 20.33
CA ASP A 56 9.56 0.81 19.81
C ASP A 56 9.37 1.25 18.36
N VAL A 57 8.88 0.35 17.50
CA VAL A 57 8.48 0.66 16.13
C VAL A 57 7.02 1.10 16.08
N GLU A 58 6.69 1.96 15.13
CA GLU A 58 5.30 2.28 14.75
C GLU A 58 5.13 2.02 13.24
N PRO A 59 4.00 1.46 12.79
CA PRO A 59 2.91 0.93 13.60
C PRO A 59 3.34 -0.29 14.44
N ASP A 60 2.75 -0.43 15.63
CA ASP A 60 3.06 -1.49 16.58
C ASP A 60 2.12 -2.72 16.48
N GLY A 61 2.38 -3.75 17.28
CA GLY A 61 1.54 -4.96 17.29
C GLY A 61 0.11 -4.72 17.78
N GLU A 62 -0.10 -3.72 18.65
CA GLU A 62 -1.43 -3.33 19.12
C GLU A 62 -2.25 -2.66 18.00
N GLU A 63 -1.61 -1.97 17.04
CA GLU A 63 -2.24 -1.52 15.79
C GLU A 63 -2.78 -2.68 14.98
N GLY A 64 -1.95 -3.68 14.70
CA GLY A 64 -2.38 -4.87 13.96
C GLY A 64 -3.53 -5.60 14.66
N LEU A 65 -3.51 -5.68 16.00
CA LEU A 65 -4.60 -6.29 16.77
C LEU A 65 -5.91 -5.50 16.66
N ARG A 66 -5.84 -4.17 16.56
CA ARG A 66 -7.02 -3.31 16.37
C ARG A 66 -7.66 -3.54 15.02
N ASP A 67 -6.85 -3.64 13.96
CA ASP A 67 -7.35 -3.92 12.61
C ASP A 67 -8.11 -5.25 12.59
N VAL A 68 -7.53 -6.30 13.17
CA VAL A 68 -8.19 -7.61 13.29
C VAL A 68 -9.49 -7.51 14.09
N ARG A 69 -9.51 -6.79 15.22
CA ARG A 69 -10.72 -6.61 16.03
C ARG A 69 -11.82 -5.85 15.27
N VAL A 70 -11.48 -4.84 14.47
CA VAL A 70 -12.45 -4.14 13.62
C VAL A 70 -13.02 -5.08 12.55
N ILE A 71 -12.19 -5.90 11.90
CA ILE A 71 -12.63 -6.90 10.91
C ILE A 71 -13.62 -7.88 11.56
N VAL A 72 -13.24 -8.48 12.69
CA VAL A 72 -14.08 -9.44 13.42
C VAL A 72 -15.39 -8.81 13.88
N ALA A 73 -15.35 -7.57 14.39
CA ALA A 73 -16.54 -6.85 14.81
C ALA A 73 -17.46 -6.53 13.63
N SER A 74 -16.91 -6.14 12.48
CA SER A 74 -17.69 -5.86 11.27
C SER A 74 -18.42 -7.11 10.79
N LEU A 75 -17.73 -8.25 10.76
CA LEU A 75 -18.34 -9.54 10.41
C LEU A 75 -19.45 -9.94 11.39
N LYS A 76 -19.24 -9.71 12.69
CA LYS A 76 -20.25 -9.99 13.71
C LYS A 76 -21.46 -9.06 13.60
N SER A 77 -21.23 -7.76 13.40
CA SER A 77 -22.27 -6.75 13.20
C SER A 77 -23.16 -7.08 12.01
N ALA A 78 -22.55 -7.46 10.87
CA ALA A 78 -23.28 -7.88 9.67
C ALA A 78 -24.13 -9.15 9.88
N ARG A 79 -23.68 -10.10 10.72
CA ARG A 79 -24.45 -11.32 11.04
C ARG A 79 -25.61 -11.06 12.00
N GLU A 80 -25.43 -10.12 12.92
CA GLU A 80 -26.42 -9.81 13.96
C GLU A 80 -27.35 -8.65 13.58
N ASP A 81 -27.16 -8.05 12.41
CA ASP A 81 -27.87 -6.87 11.89
C ASP A 81 -27.97 -5.73 12.93
N ARG A 82 -26.87 -5.49 13.66
CA ARG A 82 -26.81 -4.45 14.68
C ARG A 82 -25.43 -3.85 14.81
N PRO A 83 -25.31 -2.57 15.19
CA PRO A 83 -24.02 -1.95 15.44
C PRO A 83 -23.34 -2.56 16.67
N LEU A 84 -22.00 -2.64 16.62
CA LEU A 84 -21.16 -3.02 17.75
C LEU A 84 -20.28 -1.85 18.18
N THR A 85 -20.30 -1.55 19.48
CA THR A 85 -19.38 -0.58 20.09
C THR A 85 -18.09 -1.29 20.50
N LEU A 86 -16.95 -0.76 20.05
CA LEU A 86 -15.64 -1.25 20.42
C LEU A 86 -14.98 -0.32 21.44
N SER A 87 -14.30 -0.92 22.42
CA SER A 87 -13.52 -0.24 23.45
C SER A 87 -12.04 -0.57 23.25
N TRP A 88 -11.19 0.44 23.39
CA TRP A 88 -9.75 0.31 23.18
C TRP A 88 -9.00 0.93 24.37
N PRO A 89 -7.89 0.31 24.81
CA PRO A 89 -7.00 0.99 25.73
C PRO A 89 -6.42 2.25 25.07
N PRO A 90 -6.09 3.30 25.86
CA PRO A 90 -5.39 4.46 25.33
C PRO A 90 -4.04 4.04 24.74
N ARG A 91 -3.68 4.62 23.59
CA ARG A 91 -2.36 4.39 22.98
C ARG A 91 -1.36 5.42 23.49
N LYS A 92 -0.10 5.01 23.58
CA LYS A 92 1.01 5.94 23.81
C LYS A 92 1.22 6.86 22.60
N ARG A 93 1.11 6.31 21.38
CA ARG A 93 1.40 6.98 20.12
C ARG A 93 0.70 6.32 18.91
N ARG A 94 0.68 7.03 17.78
CA ARG A 94 0.34 6.54 16.43
C ARG A 94 1.39 7.01 15.42
N PRO A 95 1.48 6.38 14.22
CA PRO A 95 2.25 6.93 13.12
C PRO A 95 1.79 8.36 12.77
N GLU A 96 2.73 9.29 12.70
CA GLU A 96 2.53 10.69 12.34
C GLU A 96 3.17 10.98 10.97
N PRO A 97 2.77 12.06 10.25
CA PRO A 97 3.39 12.42 8.98
C PRO A 97 4.92 12.58 9.04
N SER A 98 5.47 12.92 10.21
CA SER A 98 6.91 13.00 10.46
C SER A 98 7.64 11.66 10.43
N ASP A 99 6.93 10.54 10.60
CA ASP A 99 7.51 9.19 10.53
C ASP A 99 7.74 8.72 9.09
N ARG A 100 7.24 9.48 8.12
CA ARG A 100 7.25 9.05 6.73
C ARG A 100 8.68 8.98 6.19
N ILE A 101 9.09 7.77 5.83
CA ILE A 101 10.31 7.53 5.04
C ILE A 101 9.90 7.38 3.57
N TYR A 102 10.51 8.18 2.68
CA TYR A 102 10.35 7.98 1.24
C TYR A 102 11.48 7.10 0.69
N ARG A 103 11.12 6.12 -0.13
CA ARG A 103 12.04 5.35 -0.96
C ARG A 103 11.50 5.31 -2.40
N PRO A 104 12.37 5.50 -3.41
CA PRO A 104 11.96 5.43 -4.80
C PRO A 104 11.44 4.03 -5.12
N PRO A 105 10.52 3.89 -6.09
CA PRO A 105 10.00 2.58 -6.49
C PRO A 105 11.13 1.67 -6.97
N VAL A 106 11.03 0.37 -6.65
CA VAL A 106 11.94 -0.65 -7.18
C VAL A 106 11.66 -0.95 -8.64
N ARG A 107 12.70 -1.40 -9.35
CA ARG A 107 12.57 -1.85 -10.75
C ARG A 107 11.72 -3.12 -10.78
N GLU A 108 10.80 -3.20 -11.74
CA GLU A 108 10.01 -4.41 -11.97
C GLU A 108 10.93 -5.61 -12.24
N PRO A 109 10.69 -6.76 -11.57
CA PRO A 109 11.49 -7.96 -11.78
C PRO A 109 11.29 -8.51 -13.18
N HIS A 110 12.30 -9.23 -13.68
CA HIS A 110 12.15 -9.99 -14.92
C HIS A 110 11.18 -11.15 -14.70
N LEU A 111 10.17 -11.25 -15.55
CA LEU A 111 9.23 -12.36 -15.52
C LEU A 111 9.90 -13.65 -16.00
N VAL A 112 9.69 -14.75 -15.28
CA VAL A 112 10.23 -16.07 -15.62
C VAL A 112 9.06 -17.05 -15.69
N GLY A 113 8.68 -17.47 -16.90
CA GLY A 113 7.61 -18.45 -17.12
C GLY A 113 6.19 -17.97 -16.74
N VAL A 114 5.99 -16.67 -16.54
CA VAL A 114 4.70 -16.06 -16.18
C VAL A 114 4.47 -14.78 -16.97
N GLU A 115 3.21 -14.44 -17.22
CA GLU A 115 2.81 -13.16 -17.81
C GLU A 115 2.64 -12.07 -16.74
N ALA A 116 2.68 -10.81 -17.17
CA ALA A 116 2.42 -9.70 -16.27
C ALA A 116 0.95 -9.73 -15.81
N PRO A 117 0.63 -9.27 -14.59
CA PRO A 117 -0.76 -9.13 -14.16
C PRO A 117 -1.54 -8.25 -15.15
N THR A 118 -2.68 -8.75 -15.63
CA THR A 118 -3.57 -7.97 -16.48
C THR A 118 -4.20 -6.86 -15.65
N LEU A 119 -4.17 -5.64 -16.18
CA LEU A 119 -4.86 -4.50 -15.57
C LEU A 119 -6.31 -4.52 -16.08
N GLU A 120 -7.25 -4.91 -15.22
CA GLU A 120 -8.67 -4.59 -15.45
C GLU A 120 -8.97 -3.13 -15.12
#